data_AF-A0A2S6AZN1-F1
#
_entry.id   AF-A0A2S6AZN1-F1
#
_cell.length_a   1.000
_cell.length_b   1.000
_cell.length_c   1.000
_cell.angle_alpha   90.00
_cell.angle_beta   90.00
_cell.angle_gamma   90.00
#
_symmetry.space_group_name_H-M   'P 1'
#
loop_
_entity.id
_entity.type
_entity.pdbx_description
1 polymer ?
#
loop_
_entity_poly.entity_id
_entity_poly.type
_entity_poly.pdbx_seq_one_letter_code
_entity_poly.pdbx_strand_id
1 'polypeptide(L)'
;GKVANLGVLDGGVTSTGRAYSQLVSQVGSAGSLAKDDLTTQTAVYSQAMSSQQSVSGVNLDEEAANLLRYQQAYQASVQVISTANSIFG
;
A
#
# COMPACT_ATOMS: atom_id res chain seq x y z
N GLY A 1 -5.33 -21.12 47.65
CA GLY A 1 -4.52 -21.84 46.65
C GLY A 1 -4.60 -23.35 46.81
N LYS A 2 -5.72 -23.97 46.44
CA LYS A 2 -5.85 -25.44 46.32
C LYS A 2 -6.48 -25.81 44.97
N VAL A 3 -7.50 -25.06 44.57
CA VAL A 3 -8.22 -25.21 43.28
C VAL A 3 -7.41 -24.84 42.02
N ALA A 4 -6.37 -24.00 42.14
CA ALA A 4 -5.52 -23.59 41.01
C ALA A 4 -4.61 -24.71 40.50
N ASN A 5 -4.21 -25.63 41.39
CA ASN A 5 -3.37 -26.80 41.09
C ASN A 5 -4.15 -28.12 41.14
N LEU A 6 -5.37 -28.14 41.69
CA LEU A 6 -6.23 -29.31 41.66
C LEU A 6 -6.77 -29.50 40.24
N GLY A 7 -6.61 -30.69 39.69
CA GLY A 7 -7.20 -31.04 38.40
C GLY A 7 -8.72 -31.13 38.56
N VAL A 8 -9.43 -30.27 37.85
CA VAL A 8 -10.90 -30.17 37.90
C VAL A 8 -11.52 -30.05 36.51
N LEU A 9 -10.69 -29.90 35.48
CA LEU A 9 -11.06 -29.87 34.07
C LEU A 9 -10.52 -31.14 33.39
N ASP A 10 -11.05 -31.49 32.20
CA ASP A 10 -10.61 -32.66 31.43
C ASP A 10 -10.59 -33.95 32.27
N GLY A 11 -11.76 -34.31 32.83
CA GLY A 11 -11.88 -35.48 33.71
C GLY A 11 -11.12 -35.39 35.04
N GLY A 12 -10.63 -34.20 35.42
CA GLY A 12 -9.87 -33.98 36.66
C GLY A 12 -8.35 -34.02 36.47
N VAL A 13 -7.85 -33.98 35.24
CA VAL A 13 -6.42 -34.01 34.92
C VAL A 13 -5.83 -32.61 34.83
N THR A 14 -6.61 -31.65 34.30
CA THR A 14 -6.14 -30.29 34.06
C THR A 14 -6.59 -29.35 35.18
N SER A 15 -5.63 -28.63 35.77
CA SER A 15 -5.93 -27.61 36.77
C SER A 15 -6.38 -26.31 36.12
N THR A 16 -7.16 -25.51 36.86
CA THR A 16 -7.62 -24.20 36.37
C THR A 16 -6.46 -23.25 36.05
N GLY A 17 -5.37 -23.29 36.82
CA GLY A 17 -4.16 -22.51 36.54
C GLY A 17 -3.49 -22.92 35.24
N ARG A 18 -3.37 -24.23 34.96
CA ARG A 18 -2.79 -24.74 33.70
C ARG A 18 -3.64 -24.36 32.50
N ALA A 19 -4.96 -24.52 32.58
CA ALA A 19 -5.87 -24.13 31.51
C ALA A 19 -5.81 -22.62 31.22
N TYR A 20 -5.74 -21.79 32.28
CA TYR A 20 -5.59 -20.34 32.13
C TYR A 20 -4.26 -19.97 31.45
N SER A 21 -3.13 -20.54 31.90
CA SER A 21 -1.82 -20.29 31.28
C SER A 21 -1.78 -20.73 29.81
N GLN A 22 -2.42 -21.85 29.46
CA GLN A 22 -2.55 -22.30 28.07
C GLN A 22 -3.36 -21.33 27.23
N LEU A 23 -4.49 -20.84 27.75
CA LEU A 23 -5.32 -19.86 27.06
C LEU A 23 -4.56 -18.55 26.81
N VAL A 24 -3.90 -18.01 27.84
CA VAL A 24 -3.08 -16.79 27.72
C VAL A 24 -1.97 -16.98 26.69
N SER A 25 -1.29 -18.14 26.71
CA SER A 25 -0.27 -18.46 25.70
C SER A 25 -0.86 -18.50 24.29
N GLN A 26 -2.01 -19.13 24.09
CA GLN A 26 -2.66 -19.21 22.77
C GLN A 26 -3.06 -17.82 22.26
N VAL A 27 -3.65 -16.98 23.11
CA VAL A 27 -4.00 -15.60 22.75
C VAL A 27 -2.75 -14.79 22.41
N GLY A 28 -1.68 -14.94 23.19
CA GLY A 28 -0.40 -14.28 22.91
C GLY A 28 0.20 -14.70 21.56
N SER A 29 0.22 -16.00 21.27
CA SER A 29 0.69 -16.53 19.98
C SER A 29 -0.16 -16.05 18.82
N ALA A 30 -1.49 -16.07 18.95
CA ALA A 30 -2.41 -15.57 17.93
C ALA A 30 -2.21 -14.06 17.66
N GLY A 31 -2.00 -13.27 18.72
CA GLY A 31 -1.70 -11.85 18.59
C GLY A 31 -0.38 -11.58 17.87
N SER A 32 0.66 -12.37 18.16
CA SER A 32 1.95 -12.27 17.45
C SER A 32 1.80 -12.57 15.96
N LEU A 33 1.11 -13.67 15.62
CA LEU A 33 0.85 -14.04 14.23
C LEU A 33 0.08 -12.94 13.49
N ALA A 34 -0.99 -12.40 14.09
CA ALA A 34 -1.76 -11.32 13.47
C ALA A 34 -0.92 -10.06 13.21
N LYS A 35 0.05 -9.75 14.08
CA LYS A 35 0.98 -8.62 13.90
C LYS A 35 1.97 -8.86 12.76
N ASP A 36 2.49 -10.08 12.66
CA ASP A 36 3.40 -10.48 11.58
C ASP A 36 2.68 -10.48 10.22
N ASP A 37 1.44 -10.97 10.19
CA ASP A 37 0.57 -10.93 9.00
C ASP A 37 0.29 -9.49 8.57
N LEU A 38 -0.07 -8.61 9.50
CA LEU A 38 -0.28 -7.19 9.22
C LEU A 38 0.97 -6.53 8.62
N THR A 39 2.14 -6.83 9.17
CA THR A 39 3.42 -6.29 8.70
C THR A 39 3.70 -6.75 7.27
N THR A 40 3.52 -8.05 7.01
CA THR A 40 3.67 -8.64 5.68
C THR A 40 2.71 -8.01 4.67
N GLN A 41 1.43 -7.91 5.01
CA GLN A 41 0.42 -7.33 4.13
C GLN A 41 0.67 -5.85 3.85
N THR A 42 1.14 -5.09 4.85
CA THR A 42 1.51 -3.68 4.67
C THR A 42 2.70 -3.53 3.71
N ALA A 43 3.69 -4.41 3.81
CA ALA A 43 4.82 -4.42 2.89
C ALA A 43 4.38 -4.74 1.44
N VAL A 44 3.53 -5.75 1.26
CA VAL A 44 2.97 -6.11 -0.05
C VAL A 44 2.13 -4.97 -0.63
N TYR A 45 1.28 -4.34 0.16
CA TYR A 45 0.49 -3.17 -0.24
C TYR A 45 1.38 -2.02 -0.69
N SER A 46 2.42 -1.70 0.09
CA SER A 46 3.35 -0.61 -0.23
C SER A 46 4.12 -0.90 -1.52
N GLN A 47 4.54 -2.15 -1.73
CA GLN A 47 5.18 -2.58 -2.96
C GLN A 47 4.23 -2.46 -4.16
N ALA A 48 2.98 -2.91 -4.02
CA ALA A 48 1.98 -2.80 -5.07
C ALA A 48 1.67 -1.33 -5.42
N MET A 49 1.57 -0.46 -4.41
CA MET A 49 1.39 0.98 -4.59
C MET A 49 2.58 1.59 -5.34
N SER A 50 3.81 1.28 -4.93
CA SER A 50 5.02 1.75 -5.61
C SER A 50 5.09 1.26 -7.06
N SER A 51 4.77 -0.01 -7.32
CA SER A 51 4.67 -0.55 -8.67
C SER A 51 3.57 0.12 -9.50
N GLN A 52 2.41 0.42 -8.91
CA GLN A 52 1.35 1.16 -9.56
C GLN A 52 1.79 2.59 -9.92
N GLN A 53 2.45 3.30 -9.00
CA GLN A 53 2.97 4.64 -9.22
C GLN A 53 4.08 4.67 -10.28
N SER A 54 4.94 3.65 -10.31
CA SER A 54 6.00 3.52 -11.32
C SER A 54 5.45 3.32 -12.74
N VAL A 55 4.27 2.71 -12.88
CA VAL A 55 3.59 2.53 -14.18
C VAL A 55 2.69 3.73 -14.49
N SER A 56 2.04 4.28 -13.47
CA SER A 56 1.22 5.49 -13.52
C SER A 56 2.06 6.77 -13.47
N GLY A 57 3.36 6.69 -13.77
CA GLY A 57 4.33 7.79 -13.78
C GLY A 57 4.06 8.83 -14.87
N VAL A 58 2.82 9.32 -14.96
CA VAL A 58 2.48 10.56 -15.64
C VAL A 58 3.12 11.69 -14.83
N ASN A 59 4.28 12.12 -15.29
CA ASN A 59 4.92 13.32 -14.82
C ASN A 59 4.14 14.50 -15.40
N LEU A 60 3.20 15.04 -14.60
CA LEU A 60 2.38 16.18 -15.01
C LEU A 60 3.21 17.38 -15.46
N ASP A 61 4.44 17.55 -14.94
CA ASP A 61 5.36 18.60 -15.41
C ASP A 61 5.91 18.29 -16.80
N GLU A 62 6.18 17.03 -17.12
CA GLU A 62 6.63 16.59 -18.44
C GLU A 62 5.50 16.60 -19.47
N GLU A 63 4.28 16.22 -19.07
CA GLU A 63 3.07 16.40 -19.88
C GLU A 63 2.77 17.89 -20.09
N ALA A 64 2.86 18.74 -19.07
CA ALA A 64 2.66 20.18 -19.19
C ALA A 64 3.74 20.85 -20.05
N ALA A 65 5.00 20.44 -19.92
CA ALA A 65 6.09 20.90 -20.79
C ALA A 65 5.86 20.48 -22.25
N ASN A 66 5.41 19.24 -22.49
CA ASN A 66 5.03 18.79 -23.83
C ASN A 66 3.83 19.57 -24.37
N LEU A 67 2.83 19.86 -23.54
CA LEU A 67 1.66 20.66 -23.91
C LEU A 67 2.06 22.09 -24.27
N LEU A 68 2.93 22.73 -23.48
CA LEU A 68 3.48 24.05 -23.77
C LEU A 68 4.31 24.05 -25.06
N ARG A 69 5.12 23.00 -25.28
CA ARG A 69 5.89 22.81 -26.51
C ARG A 69 4.98 22.67 -27.73
N TYR A 70 3.87 21.94 -27.63
CA TYR A 70 2.88 21.84 -28.69
C TYR A 70 2.19 23.18 -28.97
N GLN A 71 1.85 23.94 -27.93
CA GLN A 71 1.29 25.30 -28.10
C GLN A 71 2.27 26.24 -28.80
N GLN A 72 3.56 26.22 -28.42
CA GLN A 72 4.60 27.04 -29.07
C GLN A 72 4.80 26.63 -30.53
N ALA A 73 4.88 25.33 -30.82
CA ALA A 73 4.99 24.83 -32.19
C ALA A 73 3.77 25.22 -33.05
N TYR A 74 2.57 25.19 -32.47
CA TYR A 74 1.35 25.66 -33.13
C TYR A 74 1.40 27.16 -33.42
N GLN A 75 1.80 27.99 -32.46
CA GLN A 75 1.97 29.43 -32.65
C GLN A 75 3.01 29.75 -33.73
N ALA A 76 4.15 29.05 -33.73
CA ALA A 76 5.16 29.19 -34.76
C ALA A 76 4.61 28.79 -36.15
N SER A 77 3.83 27.72 -36.23
CA SER A 77 3.19 27.28 -37.47
C SER A 77 2.18 28.31 -38.00
N VAL A 78 1.40 28.94 -37.10
CA VAL A 78 0.49 30.05 -37.46
C VAL A 78 1.26 31.26 -37.98
N GLN A 79 2.38 31.61 -37.36
CA GLN A 79 3.23 32.71 -37.84
C GLN A 79 3.79 32.40 -39.24
N VAL A 80 4.29 31.18 -39.48
CA VAL A 80 4.76 30.75 -40.81
C VAL A 80 3.65 30.86 -41.85
N ILE A 81 2.43 30.41 -41.54
CA ILE A 81 1.27 30.55 -42.44
C ILE A 81 0.93 32.02 -42.69
N SER A 82 0.96 32.86 -41.66
CA SER A 82 0.70 34.30 -41.79
C SER A 82 1.74 34.99 -42.68
N THR A 83 3.02 34.66 -42.51
CA THR A 83 4.10 35.17 -43.37
C THR A 83 3.96 34.65 -44.80
N ALA A 84 3.61 33.37 -45.00
CA ALA A 84 3.35 32.84 -46.33
C ALA A 84 2.16 33.54 -47.02
N ASN A 85 1.05 33.76 -46.31
CA ASN A 85 -0.08 34.53 -46.82
C ASN A 85 0.30 35.99 -47.13
N SER A 86 1.24 36.59 -46.39
CA SER A 86 1.71 37.96 -46.67
C SER A 86 2.64 38.05 -47.88
N ILE A 87 3.33 36.95 -48.24
CA ILE A 87 4.26 36.89 -49.37
C ILE A 87 3.54 36.46 -50.67
N PHE A 88 2.53 35.60 -50.56
CA PHE A 88 1.84 34.98 -51.71
C PHE A 88 0.39 35.45 -51.89
N GLY A 89 -0.16 36.22 -50.95
CA GLY A 89 -1.51 36.80 -51.00
C GLY A 89 -1.54 38.26 -51.42
#